data_AF-A0A812WR72-F1
#
_entry.id   AF-A0A812WR72-F1
#
_cell.length_a   1.000
_cell.length_b   1.000
_cell.length_c   1.000
_cell.angle_alpha   90.00
_cell.angle_beta   90.00
_cell.angle_gamma   90.00
#
_symmetry.space_group_name_H-M   'P 1'
#
loop_
_entity.id
_entity.type
_entity.pdbx_description
1 polymer ?
#
loop_
_entity_poly.entity_id
_entity_poly.type
_entity_poly.pdbx_seq_one_letter_code
_entity_poly.pdbx_strand_id
1 'polypeptide(L)'
;MDRGAKLQKLEAFKRRLPPMSAAAMSALLQAVESSGLPEMHGRKHVKEATENALEQHSAYGPLLQSMAVQDKDGAEQTLIFVNFFSLLQALWLASAEWRRLLHGSNTRAPCRLIFYSDEINCGNPLAPEASRKVWAIYVSFFELCPINLSKEASWLPLCLVRTTVVSNLPGGMSQVAGMLLKSIFVSGNASPEAGVLLKRPDGGRAERLFFRLAAFLQDGAAHKLLFSIKGDAGTRCCLLCRNILANNSIELAEARLLNQCFKEADLQLNSDEDFSRSIMKLLEKHEELTKTDFALWQQAVGIVYQPESLIFDPELCTVAKPVSQWLHDWMHAFFVKGIWMNTCMQLTMKAAEKGLGQDFYKICADYVEQWILPRSKSQNLAKLFTAKRKEANKSAETFKCTASEALALYPIFTCLLVNVLQPLGNTMGANLQYEPFVITLKYEFYYQYFCVYYC
;
A
#
# COMPACT_ATOMS: atom_id res chain seq x y z
N MET A 1 -8.76 -28.19 -45.78
CA MET A 1 -9.50 -28.19 -44.49
C MET A 1 -10.29 -26.89 -44.41
N ASP A 2 -11.62 -26.96 -44.32
CA ASP A 2 -12.51 -25.80 -44.20
C ASP A 2 -12.18 -24.95 -42.94
N ARG A 3 -12.46 -23.64 -43.00
CA ARG A 3 -12.19 -22.70 -41.89
C ARG A 3 -12.93 -23.11 -40.62
N GLY A 4 -14.16 -23.60 -40.74
CA GLY A 4 -14.94 -24.09 -39.60
C GLY A 4 -14.23 -25.24 -38.88
N ALA A 5 -13.74 -26.23 -39.64
CA ALA A 5 -13.00 -27.36 -39.09
C ALA A 5 -11.68 -26.94 -38.41
N LYS A 6 -10.96 -25.94 -38.96
CA LYS A 6 -9.74 -25.39 -38.34
C LYS A 6 -10.03 -24.70 -36.99
N LEU A 7 -11.11 -23.93 -36.91
CA LEU A 7 -11.53 -23.26 -35.67
C LEU A 7 -11.98 -24.26 -34.60
N GLN A 8 -12.73 -25.30 -34.98
CA GLN A 8 -13.11 -26.38 -34.06
C GLN A 8 -11.89 -27.11 -33.50
N LYS A 9 -10.87 -27.38 -34.34
CA LYS A 9 -9.61 -27.99 -33.88
C LYS A 9 -8.89 -27.12 -32.86
N LEU A 10 -8.84 -25.80 -33.09
CA LEU A 10 -8.23 -24.84 -32.15
C LEU A 10 -8.98 -24.80 -30.80
N GLU A 11 -10.31 -24.74 -30.84
CA GLU A 11 -11.13 -24.74 -29.62
C GLU A 11 -11.00 -26.06 -28.83
N ALA A 12 -10.99 -27.19 -29.53
CA ALA A 12 -10.79 -28.50 -28.90
C ALA A 12 -9.39 -28.62 -28.26
N PHE A 13 -8.35 -28.08 -28.90
CA PHE A 13 -7.00 -28.04 -28.34
C PHE A 13 -6.93 -27.16 -27.10
N LYS A 14 -7.52 -25.95 -27.15
CA LYS A 14 -7.58 -25.01 -26.01
C LYS A 14 -8.23 -25.63 -24.77
N ARG A 15 -9.35 -26.35 -24.94
CA ARG A 15 -10.10 -26.97 -23.83
C ARG A 15 -9.36 -28.11 -23.11
N ARG A 16 -8.35 -28.70 -23.75
CA ARG A 16 -7.55 -29.81 -23.17
C ARG A 16 -6.41 -29.32 -22.29
N LEU A 17 -6.07 -28.03 -22.36
CA LEU A 17 -4.95 -27.44 -21.63
C LEU A 17 -5.43 -26.70 -20.37
N PRO A 18 -4.53 -26.50 -19.38
CA PRO A 18 -4.81 -25.59 -18.27
C PRO A 18 -5.22 -24.19 -18.76
N PRO A 19 -5.99 -23.43 -17.94
CA PRO A 19 -6.42 -22.09 -18.31
C PRO A 19 -5.26 -21.17 -18.69
N MET A 20 -5.33 -20.57 -19.87
CA MET A 20 -4.41 -19.53 -20.35
C MET A 20 -5.18 -18.47 -21.16
N SER A 21 -4.67 -17.24 -21.18
CA SER A 21 -5.30 -16.17 -21.96
C SER A 21 -5.16 -16.43 -23.46
N ALA A 22 -6.11 -15.92 -24.27
CA ALA A 22 -6.05 -16.08 -25.72
C ALA A 22 -4.78 -15.48 -26.34
N ALA A 23 -4.32 -14.34 -25.78
CA ALA A 23 -3.07 -13.71 -26.18
C ALA A 23 -1.85 -14.59 -25.88
N ALA A 24 -1.77 -15.18 -24.67
CA ALA A 24 -0.68 -16.06 -24.29
C ALA A 24 -0.64 -17.33 -25.16
N MET A 25 -1.80 -17.94 -25.43
CA MET A 25 -1.89 -19.12 -26.29
C MET A 25 -1.44 -18.81 -27.72
N SER A 26 -1.88 -17.67 -28.28
CA SER A 26 -1.46 -17.24 -29.62
C SER A 26 0.04 -17.01 -29.69
N ALA A 27 0.60 -16.30 -28.70
CA ALA A 27 2.04 -16.01 -28.64
C ALA A 27 2.87 -17.30 -28.49
N LEU A 28 2.44 -18.24 -27.65
CA LEU A 28 3.11 -19.53 -27.48
C LEU A 28 3.14 -20.32 -28.80
N LEU A 29 2.00 -20.43 -29.49
CA LEU A 29 1.92 -21.16 -30.76
C LEU A 29 2.79 -20.51 -31.85
N GLN A 30 2.82 -19.17 -31.91
CA GLN A 30 3.70 -18.43 -32.82
C GLN A 30 5.19 -18.62 -32.49
N ALA A 31 5.54 -18.65 -31.21
CA ALA A 31 6.91 -18.92 -30.78
C ALA A 31 7.36 -20.33 -31.17
N VAL A 32 6.49 -21.33 -30.99
CA VAL A 32 6.75 -22.72 -31.40
C VAL A 32 6.83 -22.86 -32.92
N GLU A 33 5.98 -22.16 -33.67
CA GLU A 33 6.01 -22.15 -35.14
C GLU A 33 7.30 -21.52 -35.69
N SER A 34 7.77 -20.42 -35.07
CA SER A 34 8.94 -19.67 -35.53
C SER A 34 10.28 -20.27 -35.08
N SER A 35 10.36 -20.76 -33.84
CA SER A 35 11.62 -21.19 -33.21
C SER A 35 11.70 -22.70 -32.98
N GLY A 36 10.63 -23.44 -33.30
CA GLY A 36 10.52 -24.86 -32.97
C GLY A 36 10.14 -25.10 -31.51
N LEU A 37 9.88 -26.37 -31.18
CA LEU A 37 9.67 -26.80 -29.79
C LEU A 37 11.02 -26.87 -29.07
N PRO A 38 11.18 -26.30 -27.87
CA PRO A 38 12.39 -26.47 -27.08
C PRO A 38 12.67 -27.96 -26.79
N GLU A 39 13.95 -28.35 -26.86
CA GLU A 39 14.39 -29.72 -26.58
C GLU A 39 13.93 -30.19 -25.18
N MET A 40 14.00 -29.27 -24.21
CA MET A 40 13.51 -29.48 -22.84
C MET A 40 12.25 -28.65 -22.58
N HIS A 41 11.10 -29.31 -22.41
CA HIS A 41 9.80 -28.65 -22.23
C HIS A 41 8.93 -29.25 -21.11
N GLY A 42 9.47 -30.22 -20.35
CA GLY A 42 8.78 -30.81 -19.21
C GLY A 42 8.65 -29.84 -18.03
N ARG A 43 7.64 -30.03 -17.18
CA ARG A 43 7.42 -29.19 -15.97
C ARG A 43 8.67 -29.10 -15.07
N LYS A 44 9.40 -30.21 -14.93
CA LYS A 44 10.67 -30.25 -14.18
C LYS A 44 11.72 -29.34 -14.81
N HIS A 45 11.87 -29.39 -16.13
CA HIS A 45 12.82 -28.55 -16.85
C HIS A 45 12.47 -27.06 -16.80
N VAL A 46 11.17 -26.70 -16.76
CA VAL A 46 10.75 -25.30 -16.55
C VAL A 46 11.23 -24.80 -15.17
N LYS A 47 11.10 -25.64 -14.14
CA LYS A 47 11.61 -25.33 -12.80
C LYS A 47 13.14 -25.22 -12.81
N GLU A 48 13.83 -26.22 -13.36
CA GLU A 48 15.30 -26.23 -13.46
C GLU A 48 15.85 -25.05 -14.27
N ALA A 49 15.19 -24.66 -15.37
CA ALA A 49 15.56 -23.49 -16.16
C ALA A 49 15.41 -22.19 -15.35
N THR A 50 14.38 -22.10 -14.51
CA THR A 50 14.20 -20.97 -13.59
C THR A 50 15.30 -20.96 -12.53
N GLU A 51 15.56 -22.09 -11.88
CA GLU A 51 16.63 -22.23 -10.87
C GLU A 51 18.00 -21.88 -11.47
N ASN A 52 18.31 -22.39 -12.67
CA ASN A 52 19.55 -22.09 -13.37
C ASN A 52 19.69 -20.59 -13.69
N ALA A 53 18.61 -19.93 -14.13
CA ALA A 53 18.62 -18.49 -14.38
C ALA A 53 18.85 -17.69 -13.08
N LEU A 54 18.26 -18.12 -11.95
CA LEU A 54 18.46 -17.46 -10.66
C LEU A 54 19.89 -17.65 -10.12
N GLU A 55 20.50 -18.82 -10.32
CA GLU A 55 21.87 -19.13 -9.91
C GLU A 55 22.92 -18.25 -10.59
N GLN A 56 22.62 -17.74 -11.80
CA GLN A 56 23.48 -16.80 -12.52
C GLN A 56 23.57 -15.42 -11.85
N HIS A 57 22.76 -15.15 -10.83
CA HIS A 57 22.69 -13.86 -10.14
C HIS A 57 23.11 -13.98 -8.67
N SER A 58 24.41 -13.85 -8.40
CA SER A 58 24.98 -14.10 -7.06
C SER A 58 25.99 -13.04 -6.58
N ALA A 59 25.92 -11.83 -7.12
CA ALA A 59 26.96 -10.80 -6.92
C ALA A 59 27.21 -10.41 -5.46
N TYR A 60 26.18 -10.48 -4.62
CA TYR A 60 26.23 -10.22 -3.18
C TYR A 60 25.78 -11.45 -2.37
N GLY A 61 26.01 -12.65 -2.92
CA GLY A 61 25.46 -13.92 -2.43
C GLY A 61 24.22 -14.37 -3.22
N PRO A 62 23.64 -15.54 -2.92
CA PRO A 62 22.51 -16.10 -3.66
C PRO A 62 21.33 -15.11 -3.79
N LEU A 63 20.69 -15.07 -4.96
CA LEU A 63 19.53 -14.19 -5.21
C LEU A 63 18.34 -14.53 -4.30
N LEU A 64 18.13 -15.81 -4.00
CA LEU A 64 17.17 -16.27 -3.00
C LEU A 64 17.92 -16.69 -1.74
N GLN A 65 17.51 -16.12 -0.61
CA GLN A 65 18.01 -16.42 0.72
C GLN A 65 16.91 -17.04 1.56
N SER A 66 17.31 -17.78 2.58
CA SER A 66 16.40 -18.37 3.56
C SER A 66 16.79 -17.95 4.97
N MET A 67 15.79 -17.83 5.84
CA MET A 67 15.98 -17.62 7.27
C MET A 67 15.06 -18.56 8.05
N ALA A 68 15.63 -19.22 9.05
CA ALA A 68 14.87 -19.97 10.03
C ALA A 68 14.18 -19.01 11.02
N VAL A 69 12.89 -19.20 11.22
CA VAL A 69 12.07 -18.46 12.19
C VAL A 69 11.30 -19.45 13.04
N GLN A 70 11.07 -19.11 14.30
CA GLN A 70 10.23 -19.91 15.19
C GLN A 70 8.80 -19.38 15.17
N ASP A 71 7.84 -20.30 15.11
CA ASP A 71 6.43 -19.95 15.32
C ASP A 71 6.09 -19.88 16.82
N LYS A 72 4.83 -19.53 17.10
CA LYS A 72 4.31 -19.41 18.48
C LYS A 72 4.37 -20.70 19.29
N ASP A 73 4.42 -21.86 18.63
CA ASP A 73 4.51 -23.17 19.27
C ASP A 73 5.97 -23.66 19.40
N GLY A 74 6.93 -22.86 18.93
CA GLY A 74 8.36 -23.17 18.95
C GLY A 74 8.82 -24.05 17.78
N ALA A 75 7.95 -24.34 16.80
CA ALA A 75 8.34 -25.07 15.61
C ALA A 75 9.11 -24.17 14.64
N GLU A 76 10.16 -24.73 14.03
CA GLU A 76 10.99 -24.01 13.07
C GLU A 76 10.32 -23.99 11.69
N GLN A 77 10.25 -22.80 11.10
CA GLN A 77 9.78 -22.56 9.75
C GLN A 77 10.88 -21.84 8.97
N THR A 78 10.96 -22.10 7.67
CA THR A 78 11.91 -21.40 6.79
C THR A 78 11.17 -20.38 5.93
N LEU A 79 11.56 -19.12 6.07
CA LEU A 79 11.12 -18.05 5.16
C LEU A 79 12.13 -17.90 4.03
N ILE A 80 11.62 -17.77 2.80
CA ILE A 80 12.43 -17.49 1.61
C ILE A 80 12.19 -16.05 1.19
N PHE A 81 13.27 -15.33 0.91
CA PHE A 81 13.24 -13.93 0.51
C PHE A 81 14.34 -13.62 -0.51
N VAL A 82 14.22 -12.49 -1.17
CA VAL A 82 15.17 -12.04 -2.20
C VAL A 82 16.31 -11.27 -1.55
N ASN A 83 17.54 -11.62 -1.90
CA ASN A 83 18.72 -10.81 -1.62
C ASN A 83 18.67 -9.55 -2.47
N PHE A 84 18.29 -8.44 -1.84
CA PHE A 84 18.07 -7.18 -2.52
C PHE A 84 19.30 -6.67 -3.29
N PHE A 85 20.51 -6.88 -2.78
CA PHE A 85 21.73 -6.42 -3.44
C PHE A 85 22.05 -7.22 -4.70
N SER A 86 21.88 -8.54 -4.66
CA SER A 86 22.02 -9.39 -5.85
C SER A 86 20.95 -9.08 -6.89
N LEU A 87 19.72 -8.78 -6.46
CA LEU A 87 18.65 -8.32 -7.35
C LEU A 87 19.01 -6.99 -8.03
N LEU A 88 19.49 -6.01 -7.26
CA LEU A 88 19.91 -4.71 -7.81
C LEU A 88 21.02 -4.88 -8.84
N GLN A 89 22.04 -5.69 -8.56
CA GLN A 89 23.11 -5.96 -9.52
C GLN A 89 22.59 -6.67 -10.77
N ALA A 90 21.68 -7.64 -10.62
CA ALA A 90 21.08 -8.35 -11.76
C ALA A 90 20.29 -7.40 -12.67
N LEU A 91 19.42 -6.56 -12.09
CA LEU A 91 18.68 -5.53 -12.81
C LEU A 91 19.60 -4.51 -13.47
N TRP A 92 20.66 -4.12 -12.75
CA TRP A 92 21.68 -3.21 -13.24
C TRP A 92 22.44 -3.79 -14.43
N LEU A 93 22.62 -5.11 -14.54
CA LEU A 93 23.23 -5.73 -15.72
C LEU A 93 22.23 -5.92 -16.86
N ALA A 94 21.00 -6.34 -16.55
CA ALA A 94 20.01 -6.75 -17.53
C ALA A 94 19.32 -5.58 -18.26
N SER A 95 19.10 -4.42 -17.61
CA SER A 95 18.30 -3.33 -18.18
C SER A 95 19.04 -1.99 -18.23
N ALA A 96 19.16 -1.43 -19.44
CA ALA A 96 19.73 -0.09 -19.64
C ALA A 96 18.82 1.02 -19.10
N GLU A 97 17.52 0.78 -19.09
CA GLU A 97 16.48 1.67 -18.58
C GLU A 97 16.58 1.79 -17.06
N TRP A 98 16.71 0.66 -16.35
CA TRP A 98 16.96 0.65 -14.91
C TRP A 98 18.24 1.40 -14.55
N ARG A 99 19.32 1.17 -15.30
CA ARG A 99 20.56 1.93 -15.13
C ARG A 99 20.33 3.43 -15.30
N ARG A 100 19.62 3.86 -16.35
CA ARG A 100 19.34 5.27 -16.63
C ARG A 100 18.52 5.93 -15.51
N LEU A 101 17.50 5.24 -15.01
CA LEU A 101 16.60 5.74 -13.97
C LEU A 101 17.34 5.95 -12.63
N LEU A 102 18.23 5.03 -12.26
CA LEU A 102 18.99 5.10 -11.01
C LEU A 102 20.26 5.96 -11.11
N HIS A 103 20.91 6.02 -12.28
CA HIS A 103 22.12 6.84 -12.46
C HIS A 103 21.80 8.34 -12.36
N GLY A 104 20.66 8.79 -12.90
CA GLY A 104 20.28 10.21 -12.85
C GLY A 104 20.04 10.75 -11.44
N SER A 105 19.68 9.88 -10.51
CA SER A 105 19.20 10.24 -9.17
C SER A 105 20.26 10.14 -8.07
N ASN A 106 21.26 9.29 -8.24
CA ASN A 106 22.28 8.98 -7.25
C ASN A 106 23.46 9.98 -7.18
N THR A 107 23.45 11.06 -7.97
CA THR A 107 24.59 11.99 -8.08
C THR A 107 24.60 13.14 -7.08
N ARG A 108 23.48 13.37 -6.35
CA ARG A 108 23.31 14.55 -5.47
C ARG A 108 23.02 14.20 -4.01
N ALA A 109 22.35 13.07 -3.77
CA ALA A 109 21.97 12.61 -2.43
C ALA A 109 21.71 11.10 -2.48
N PRO A 110 21.73 10.40 -1.32
CA PRO A 110 21.30 9.02 -1.24
C PRO A 110 19.86 8.86 -1.73
N CYS A 111 19.62 7.84 -2.56
CA CYS A 111 18.28 7.47 -3.00
C CYS A 111 17.41 7.08 -1.78
N ARG A 112 16.10 7.20 -1.96
CA ARG A 112 15.12 7.06 -0.88
C ARG A 112 14.28 5.82 -1.15
N LEU A 113 14.60 4.75 -0.41
CA LEU A 113 13.94 3.46 -0.52
C LEU A 113 12.55 3.52 0.12
N ILE A 114 11.56 3.03 -0.61
CA ILE A 114 10.17 2.85 -0.16
C ILE A 114 9.99 1.36 0.13
N PHE A 115 9.55 1.03 1.34
CA PHE A 115 9.09 -0.31 1.69
C PHE A 115 7.57 -0.36 1.53
N TYR A 116 7.06 -1.32 0.77
CA TYR A 116 5.63 -1.54 0.59
C TYR A 116 5.27 -2.97 0.99
N SER A 117 4.16 -3.14 1.70
CA SER A 117 3.61 -4.46 1.92
C SER A 117 2.09 -4.43 1.97
N ASP A 118 1.47 -5.46 1.41
CA ASP A 118 0.02 -5.60 1.35
C ASP A 118 -0.38 -7.08 1.51
N GLU A 119 -1.56 -7.30 2.08
CA GLU A 119 -2.17 -8.62 2.16
C GLU A 119 -3.12 -8.82 0.97
N ILE A 120 -2.68 -9.64 0.02
CA ILE A 120 -3.44 -9.92 -1.19
C ILE A 120 -4.14 -11.27 -1.09
N ASN A 121 -5.36 -11.33 -1.61
CA ASN A 121 -6.09 -12.58 -1.79
C ASN A 121 -5.94 -13.07 -3.23
N CYS A 122 -5.14 -14.12 -3.43
CA CYS A 122 -4.95 -14.75 -4.75
C CYS A 122 -6.08 -15.72 -5.16
N GLY A 123 -7.15 -15.81 -4.36
CA GLY A 123 -8.31 -16.67 -4.59
C GLY A 123 -9.42 -16.00 -5.42
N ASN A 124 -10.57 -16.67 -5.52
CA ASN A 124 -11.74 -16.12 -6.18
C ASN A 124 -12.27 -14.90 -5.41
N PRO A 125 -12.33 -13.69 -6.00
CA PRO A 125 -12.82 -12.50 -5.31
C PRO A 125 -14.28 -12.60 -4.86
N LEU A 126 -15.08 -13.49 -5.47
CA LEU A 126 -16.47 -13.78 -5.10
C LEU A 126 -16.61 -14.88 -4.05
N ALA A 127 -15.56 -15.67 -3.83
CA ALA A 127 -15.49 -16.73 -2.82
C ALA A 127 -14.09 -16.72 -2.18
N PRO A 128 -13.82 -15.75 -1.28
CA PRO A 128 -12.50 -15.55 -0.70
C PRO A 128 -12.05 -16.77 0.09
N GLU A 129 -11.04 -17.48 -0.40
CA GLU A 129 -10.44 -18.60 0.33
C GLU A 129 -9.29 -18.06 1.19
N ALA A 130 -9.54 -17.89 2.50
CA ALA A 130 -8.58 -17.26 3.42
C ALA A 130 -7.23 -18.00 3.49
N SER A 131 -7.20 -19.31 3.22
CA SER A 131 -5.99 -20.15 3.17
C SER A 131 -5.00 -19.75 2.06
N ARG A 132 -5.45 -18.98 1.06
CA ARG A 132 -4.66 -18.55 -0.10
C ARG A 132 -4.25 -17.09 -0.06
N LYS A 133 -4.53 -16.39 1.05
CA LYS A 133 -4.01 -15.04 1.27
C LYS A 133 -2.50 -15.06 1.47
N VAL A 134 -1.83 -14.08 0.89
CA VAL A 134 -0.38 -13.90 1.01
C VAL A 134 -0.07 -12.44 1.30
N TRP A 135 0.94 -12.22 2.12
CA TRP A 135 1.62 -10.95 2.22
C TRP A 135 2.60 -10.84 1.06
N ALA A 136 2.49 -9.74 0.32
CA ALA A 136 3.41 -9.41 -0.74
C ALA A 136 4.20 -8.15 -0.36
N ILE A 137 5.52 -8.27 -0.35
CA ILE A 137 6.44 -7.24 0.13
C ILE A 137 7.34 -6.81 -1.01
N TYR A 138 7.38 -5.51 -1.27
CA TYR A 138 8.11 -4.90 -2.36
C TYR A 138 8.91 -3.70 -1.86
N VAL A 139 9.92 -3.32 -2.66
CA VAL A 139 10.61 -2.05 -2.49
C VAL A 139 10.68 -1.27 -3.78
N SER A 140 10.78 0.05 -3.66
CA SER A 140 11.03 0.94 -4.80
C SER A 140 11.84 2.15 -4.36
N PHE A 141 12.14 3.07 -5.27
CA PHE A 141 12.83 4.32 -4.99
C PHE A 141 11.95 5.50 -5.37
N PHE A 142 11.85 6.51 -4.50
CA PHE A 142 11.13 7.76 -4.84
C PHE A 142 11.68 8.42 -6.10
N GLU A 143 12.96 8.20 -6.37
CA GLU A 143 13.71 8.74 -7.50
C GLU A 143 13.24 8.22 -8.86
N LEU A 144 12.48 7.12 -8.89
CA LEU A 144 11.85 6.65 -10.12
C LEU A 144 10.75 7.59 -10.60
N CYS A 145 10.35 8.55 -9.77
CA CYS A 145 9.32 9.52 -10.05
C CYS A 145 7.93 8.89 -10.22
N PRO A 146 6.88 9.71 -10.10
CA PRO A 146 5.47 9.33 -10.15
C PRO A 146 5.05 8.38 -11.26
N ILE A 147 5.42 8.72 -12.49
CA ILE A 147 4.97 8.05 -13.70
C ILE A 147 5.55 6.63 -13.78
N ASN A 148 6.73 6.39 -13.20
CA ASN A 148 7.27 5.04 -13.16
C ASN A 148 6.78 4.31 -11.91
N LEU A 149 6.61 4.98 -10.77
CA LEU A 149 6.05 4.36 -9.57
C LEU A 149 4.60 3.87 -9.75
N SER A 150 3.85 4.40 -10.72
CA SER A 150 2.54 3.86 -11.11
C SER A 150 2.60 2.57 -11.92
N LYS A 151 3.79 2.12 -12.33
CA LYS A 151 4.01 0.89 -13.09
C LYS A 151 4.50 -0.22 -12.16
N GLU A 152 3.89 -1.40 -12.28
CA GLU A 152 4.28 -2.60 -11.54
C GLU A 152 5.78 -2.92 -11.66
N ALA A 153 6.36 -2.71 -12.85
CA ALA A 153 7.77 -2.98 -13.12
C ALA A 153 8.76 -2.15 -12.26
N SER A 154 8.30 -1.10 -11.59
CA SER A 154 9.13 -0.28 -10.69
C SER A 154 9.15 -0.79 -9.25
N TRP A 155 8.37 -1.82 -8.94
CA TRP A 155 8.25 -2.40 -7.60
C TRP A 155 8.98 -3.74 -7.55
N LEU A 156 10.10 -3.76 -6.83
CA LEU A 156 11.00 -4.89 -6.74
C LEU A 156 10.50 -5.86 -5.65
N PRO A 157 10.14 -7.11 -6.00
CA PRO A 157 9.63 -8.07 -5.02
C PRO A 157 10.75 -8.50 -4.07
N LEU A 158 10.49 -8.45 -2.77
CA LEU A 158 11.40 -8.94 -1.74
C LEU A 158 10.97 -10.26 -1.14
N CYS A 159 9.68 -10.43 -0.87
CA CYS A 159 9.18 -11.63 -0.21
C CYS A 159 7.68 -11.81 -0.47
N LEU A 160 7.28 -13.07 -0.64
CA LEU A 160 5.89 -13.51 -0.65
C LEU A 160 5.74 -14.57 0.43
N VAL A 161 4.87 -14.33 1.41
CA VAL A 161 4.67 -15.26 2.52
C VAL A 161 3.17 -15.44 2.79
N ARG A 162 2.74 -16.66 3.11
CA ARG A 162 1.32 -16.93 3.38
C ARG A 162 0.85 -16.20 4.63
N THR A 163 -0.35 -15.63 4.60
CA THR A 163 -0.98 -15.01 5.78
C THR A 163 -1.05 -15.95 6.97
N THR A 164 -1.26 -17.25 6.73
CA THR A 164 -1.30 -18.26 7.80
C THR A 164 0.05 -18.43 8.47
N VAL A 165 1.15 -18.35 7.72
CA VAL A 165 2.52 -18.38 8.25
C VAL A 165 2.76 -17.13 9.09
N VAL A 166 2.50 -15.94 8.53
CA VAL A 166 2.67 -14.67 9.23
C VAL A 166 1.86 -14.61 10.51
N SER A 167 0.59 -15.04 10.48
CA SER A 167 -0.27 -15.07 11.67
C SER A 167 0.23 -16.00 12.78
N ASN A 168 1.03 -17.01 12.44
CA ASN A 168 1.61 -17.95 13.38
C ASN A 168 2.98 -17.50 13.93
N LEU A 169 3.60 -16.46 13.36
CA LEU A 169 4.82 -15.87 13.90
C LEU A 169 4.53 -15.01 15.14
N PRO A 170 5.37 -15.04 16.20
CA PRO A 170 5.19 -14.21 17.40
C PRO A 170 5.05 -12.72 17.10
N GLY A 171 5.95 -12.16 16.28
CA GLY A 171 5.92 -10.76 15.86
C GLY A 171 5.15 -10.50 14.56
N GLY A 172 4.48 -11.52 14.00
CA GLY A 172 3.65 -11.38 12.81
C GLY A 172 4.38 -10.77 11.60
N MET A 173 3.71 -9.83 10.94
CA MET A 173 4.27 -9.11 9.79
C MET A 173 5.45 -8.21 10.18
N SER A 174 5.46 -7.72 11.42
CA SER A 174 6.55 -6.90 11.94
C SER A 174 7.88 -7.65 11.99
N GLN A 175 7.85 -8.91 12.44
CA GLN A 175 9.03 -9.79 12.48
C GLN A 175 9.58 -10.05 11.06
N VAL A 176 8.70 -10.28 10.08
CA VAL A 176 9.10 -10.48 8.68
C VAL A 176 9.75 -9.22 8.11
N ALA A 177 9.19 -8.04 8.40
CA ALA A 177 9.78 -6.78 7.96
C ALA A 177 11.13 -6.52 8.65
N GLY A 178 11.26 -6.79 9.95
CA GLY A 178 12.52 -6.69 10.67
C GLY A 178 13.62 -7.55 10.04
N MET A 179 13.30 -8.80 9.73
CA MET A 179 14.21 -9.70 8.99
C MET A 179 14.67 -9.08 7.67
N LEU A 180 13.76 -8.58 6.84
CA LEU A 180 14.09 -8.00 5.54
C LEU A 180 14.90 -6.70 5.67
N LEU A 181 14.59 -5.87 6.66
CA LEU A 181 15.35 -4.64 6.88
C LEU A 181 16.75 -4.94 7.40
N LYS A 182 16.94 -5.95 8.27
CA LYS A 182 18.28 -6.43 8.64
C LYS A 182 19.04 -6.96 7.43
N SER A 183 18.37 -7.70 6.54
CA SER A 183 19.01 -8.23 5.34
C SER A 183 19.53 -7.12 4.41
N ILE A 184 18.91 -5.94 4.44
CA ILE A 184 19.29 -4.78 3.60
C ILE A 184 20.23 -3.81 4.33
N PHE A 185 20.03 -3.52 5.61
CA PHE A 185 20.73 -2.44 6.30
C PHE A 185 21.78 -2.91 7.32
N VAL A 186 21.77 -4.20 7.68
CA VAL A 186 22.63 -4.75 8.75
C VAL A 186 23.52 -5.91 8.27
N SER A 187 23.08 -6.70 7.27
CA SER A 187 23.61 -8.04 6.91
C SER A 187 25.09 -8.16 6.48
N GLY A 188 25.88 -7.08 6.51
CA GLY A 188 27.30 -7.10 6.17
C GLY A 188 27.64 -7.35 4.69
N ASN A 189 26.69 -7.84 3.88
CA ASN A 189 26.88 -8.11 2.45
C ASN A 189 27.23 -6.84 1.65
N ALA A 190 26.57 -5.74 1.99
CA ALA A 190 26.87 -4.39 1.53
C ALA A 190 26.30 -3.38 2.54
N SER A 191 26.82 -2.16 2.50
CA SER A 191 26.29 -1.05 3.31
C SER A 191 25.70 0.02 2.39
N PRO A 192 24.38 0.28 2.46
CA PRO A 192 23.76 1.36 1.70
C PRO A 192 24.33 2.75 2.01
N GLU A 193 24.82 2.95 3.24
CA GLU A 193 25.47 4.19 3.69
C GLU A 193 26.90 4.33 3.12
N ALA A 194 27.66 3.24 3.06
CA ALA A 194 28.99 3.23 2.43
C ALA A 194 28.94 3.17 0.88
N GLY A 195 27.76 2.89 0.33
CA GLY A 195 27.49 2.78 -1.10
C GLY A 195 27.67 1.36 -1.64
N VAL A 196 26.65 0.87 -2.32
CA VAL A 196 26.62 -0.46 -2.97
C VAL A 196 27.27 -0.37 -4.35
N LEU A 197 28.29 -1.20 -4.60
CA LEU A 197 29.06 -1.21 -5.86
C LEU A 197 28.37 -2.00 -6.98
N LEU A 198 27.76 -1.28 -7.91
CA LEU A 198 27.12 -1.85 -9.10
C LEU A 198 28.12 -1.97 -10.28
N LYS A 199 28.45 -3.20 -10.66
CA LYS A 199 29.35 -3.51 -11.79
C LYS A 199 28.62 -3.29 -13.11
N ARG A 200 29.26 -2.62 -14.06
CA ARG A 200 28.69 -2.38 -15.39
C ARG A 200 28.88 -3.61 -16.29
N PRO A 201 27.95 -3.86 -17.24
CA PRO A 201 28.05 -4.99 -18.16
C PRO A 201 29.20 -4.85 -19.16
N ASP A 202 29.65 -3.62 -19.44
CA ASP A 202 30.76 -3.30 -20.35
C ASP A 202 32.15 -3.47 -19.69
N GLY A 203 32.22 -3.89 -18.43
CA GLY A 203 33.47 -3.94 -17.66
C GLY A 203 34.05 -2.57 -17.30
N GLY A 204 33.31 -1.48 -17.56
CA GLY A 204 33.69 -0.13 -17.20
C GLY A 204 33.70 0.12 -15.68
N ARG A 205 34.01 1.36 -15.29
CA ARG A 205 34.07 1.76 -13.88
C ARG A 205 32.74 1.48 -13.19
N ALA A 206 32.78 0.68 -12.11
CA ALA A 206 31.62 0.41 -11.27
C ALA A 206 31.05 1.69 -10.66
N GLU A 207 29.73 1.71 -10.48
CA GLU A 207 29.01 2.83 -9.89
C GLU A 207 28.63 2.51 -8.44
N ARG A 208 28.60 3.51 -7.56
CA ARG A 208 28.20 3.32 -6.15
C ARG A 208 26.81 3.86 -5.94
N LEU A 209 25.85 3.02 -5.60
CA LEU A 209 24.50 3.43 -5.22
C LEU A 209 24.40 3.64 -3.72
N PHE A 210 24.05 4.86 -3.30
CA PHE A 210 23.78 5.18 -1.90
C PHE A 210 22.27 5.25 -1.68
N PHE A 211 21.76 4.68 -0.60
CA PHE A 211 20.35 4.83 -0.27
C PHE A 211 20.05 4.68 1.22
N ARG A 212 18.89 5.19 1.63
CA ARG A 212 18.34 5.04 2.98
C ARG A 212 16.86 4.66 2.92
N LEU A 213 16.36 4.02 3.97
CA LEU A 213 14.92 3.83 4.13
C LEU A 213 14.25 5.19 4.33
N ALA A 214 13.24 5.47 3.52
CA ALA A 214 12.56 6.77 3.51
C ALA A 214 11.09 6.68 3.88
N ALA A 215 10.41 5.59 3.53
CA ALA A 215 8.99 5.45 3.82
C ALA A 215 8.56 3.98 3.89
N PHE A 216 7.55 3.73 4.72
CA PHE A 216 6.69 2.55 4.68
C PHE A 216 5.37 2.95 4.04
N LEU A 217 5.16 2.57 2.78
CA LEU A 217 3.91 2.78 2.05
C LEU A 217 2.96 1.62 2.34
N GLN A 218 1.89 1.87 3.08
CA GLN A 218 0.95 0.82 3.50
C GLN A 218 -0.46 1.39 3.73
N ASP A 219 -1.47 0.51 3.69
CA ASP A 219 -2.79 0.84 4.20
C ASP A 219 -2.78 0.90 5.75
N GLY A 220 -3.89 1.32 6.36
CA GLY A 220 -3.97 1.46 7.82
C GLY A 220 -3.84 0.12 8.58
N ALA A 221 -4.30 -0.99 8.00
CA ALA A 221 -4.28 -2.29 8.66
C ALA A 221 -2.87 -2.91 8.63
N ALA A 222 -2.16 -2.77 7.51
CA ALA A 222 -0.77 -3.18 7.38
C ALA A 222 0.15 -2.35 8.28
N HIS A 223 -0.05 -1.03 8.36
CA HIS A 223 0.66 -0.17 9.32
C HIS A 223 0.47 -0.63 10.77
N LYS A 224 -0.76 -0.98 11.14
CA LYS A 224 -1.11 -1.51 12.47
C LYS A 224 -0.31 -2.77 12.81
N LEU A 225 -0.23 -3.70 11.87
CA LEU A 225 0.48 -4.98 12.04
C LEU A 225 2.00 -4.81 11.99
N LEU A 226 2.51 -3.93 11.13
CA LEU A 226 3.93 -3.67 10.96
C LEU A 226 4.54 -3.00 12.19
N PHE A 227 3.87 -2.01 12.76
CA PHE A 227 4.39 -1.22 13.89
C PHE A 227 3.78 -1.63 15.23
N SER A 228 3.13 -2.80 15.30
CA SER A 228 2.49 -3.32 16.52
C SER A 228 1.59 -2.29 17.22
N ILE A 229 0.78 -1.57 16.45
CA ILE A 229 -0.14 -0.55 16.97
C ILE A 229 -1.48 -1.21 17.31
N LYS A 230 -2.18 -0.72 18.34
CA LYS A 230 -3.54 -1.19 18.70
C LYS A 230 -4.60 -0.74 17.69
N GLY A 231 -4.39 0.38 17.00
CA GLY A 231 -5.35 0.98 16.08
C GLY A 231 -6.64 1.36 16.80
N ASP A 232 -7.78 0.97 16.21
CA ASP A 232 -9.13 1.15 16.75
C ASP A 232 -9.37 0.53 18.14
N ALA A 233 -8.56 -0.44 18.55
CA ALA A 233 -8.62 -1.05 19.89
C ALA A 233 -7.85 -0.26 20.97
N GLY A 234 -7.13 0.80 20.60
CA GLY A 234 -6.39 1.65 21.53
C GLY A 234 -7.13 2.95 21.85
N THR A 235 -6.93 3.49 23.06
CA THR A 235 -7.35 4.86 23.39
C THR A 235 -6.60 5.85 22.53
N ARG A 236 -5.29 5.62 22.35
CA ARG A 236 -4.50 6.25 21.31
C ARG A 236 -4.52 5.38 20.05
N CYS A 237 -5.35 5.75 19.08
CA CYS A 237 -5.55 4.95 17.87
C CYS A 237 -4.56 5.28 16.73
N CYS A 238 -3.99 6.48 16.73
CA CYS A 238 -3.07 6.96 15.72
C CYS A 238 -1.65 7.10 16.30
N LEU A 239 -0.68 6.47 15.64
CA LEU A 239 0.74 6.60 15.99
C LEU A 239 1.29 8.01 15.71
N LEU A 240 0.67 8.79 14.82
CA LEU A 240 1.13 10.15 14.52
C LEU A 240 0.57 11.20 15.48
N CYS A 241 -0.65 11.01 16.00
CA CYS A 241 -1.33 12.04 16.80
C CYS A 241 -1.03 11.88 18.29
N ARG A 242 -0.87 13.02 18.99
CA ARG A 242 -0.65 13.07 20.44
C ARG A 242 -1.91 13.40 21.23
N ASN A 243 -2.74 14.29 20.71
CA ASN A 243 -3.94 14.80 21.40
C ASN A 243 -5.26 14.39 20.74
N ILE A 244 -5.23 13.42 19.82
CA ILE A 244 -6.43 12.77 19.26
C ILE A 244 -6.60 11.40 19.90
N LEU A 245 -7.74 11.19 20.54
CA LEU A 245 -8.01 10.05 21.40
C LEU A 245 -9.42 9.54 21.17
N ALA A 246 -9.63 8.25 21.41
CA ALA A 246 -10.95 7.64 21.31
C ALA A 246 -11.92 8.28 22.33
N ASN A 247 -13.19 8.48 21.94
CA ASN A 247 -14.22 9.13 22.76
C ASN A 247 -14.52 8.39 24.09
N ASN A 248 -14.11 7.13 24.21
CA ASN A 248 -14.22 6.30 25.41
C ASN A 248 -12.92 6.28 26.24
N SER A 249 -12.10 7.34 26.15
CA SER A 249 -10.82 7.44 26.85
C SER A 249 -10.97 7.24 28.35
N ILE A 250 -10.21 6.29 28.90
CA ILE A 250 -10.10 6.02 30.33
C ILE A 250 -9.32 7.18 30.95
N GLU A 251 -9.83 7.77 32.03
CA GLU A 251 -9.04 8.71 32.84
C GLU A 251 -7.94 7.93 33.57
N LEU A 252 -6.69 8.08 33.10
CA LEU A 252 -5.52 7.67 33.88
C LEU A 252 -5.05 8.87 34.71
N ALA A 253 -4.76 8.66 35.99
CA ALA A 253 -4.39 9.71 36.95
C ALA A 253 -3.19 10.58 36.50
N GLU A 254 -2.37 10.08 35.57
CA GLU A 254 -1.17 10.75 35.05
C GLU A 254 -1.33 11.32 33.62
N ALA A 255 -2.46 11.07 32.95
CA ALA A 255 -2.69 11.51 31.58
C ALA A 255 -4.17 11.85 31.34
N ARG A 256 -4.50 13.14 31.45
CA ARG A 256 -5.84 13.65 31.13
C ARG A 256 -5.99 13.71 29.60
N LEU A 257 -6.38 12.58 29.02
CA LEU A 257 -6.54 12.37 27.59
C LEU A 257 -7.95 12.84 27.16
N LEU A 258 -8.16 14.15 27.02
CA LEU A 258 -9.39 14.69 26.42
C LEU A 258 -9.19 14.90 24.92
N ASN A 259 -10.12 14.39 24.10
CA ASN A 259 -10.17 14.66 22.66
C ASN A 259 -10.56 16.13 22.45
N GLN A 260 -9.58 17.02 22.25
CA GLN A 260 -9.77 18.47 22.11
C GLN A 260 -9.35 19.01 20.74
N CYS A 261 -9.07 18.14 19.76
CA CYS A 261 -8.61 18.57 18.45
C CYS A 261 -9.78 18.60 17.44
N PHE A 262 -10.48 19.73 17.34
CA PHE A 262 -11.51 19.96 16.33
C PHE A 262 -10.99 20.72 15.11
N LYS A 263 -9.78 21.28 15.19
CA LYS A 263 -9.13 22.05 14.13
C LYS A 263 -7.73 21.52 13.88
N GLU A 264 -7.27 21.61 12.64
CA GLU A 264 -5.91 21.21 12.25
C GLU A 264 -4.83 21.96 13.04
N ALA A 265 -5.05 23.25 13.33
CA ALA A 265 -4.10 24.08 14.09
C ALA A 265 -3.88 23.59 15.53
N ASP A 266 -4.84 22.84 16.09
CA ASP A 266 -4.75 22.28 17.44
C ASP A 266 -4.08 20.89 17.42
N LEU A 267 -3.76 20.34 16.25
CA LEU A 267 -3.19 19.00 16.10
C LEU A 267 -1.75 18.97 16.62
N GLN A 268 -1.51 18.11 17.60
CA GLN A 268 -0.18 17.82 18.09
C GLN A 268 0.29 16.48 17.53
N LEU A 269 1.39 16.50 16.78
CA LEU A 269 2.00 15.32 16.20
C LEU A 269 3.12 14.78 17.09
N ASN A 270 3.35 13.48 17.05
CA ASN A 270 4.56 12.88 17.61
C ASN A 270 5.79 13.19 16.77
N SER A 271 6.94 13.12 17.42
CA SER A 271 8.24 12.87 16.80
C SER A 271 8.64 11.39 16.91
N ASP A 272 9.65 10.96 16.16
CA ASP A 272 10.23 9.62 16.34
C ASP A 272 10.78 9.46 17.77
N GLU A 273 11.35 10.53 18.35
CA GLU A 273 11.87 10.55 19.72
C GLU A 273 10.74 10.36 20.75
N ASP A 274 9.56 10.96 20.54
CA ASP A 274 8.39 10.71 21.38
C ASP A 274 7.94 9.25 21.32
N PHE A 275 7.99 8.66 20.13
CA PHE A 275 7.62 7.27 19.92
C PHE A 275 8.62 6.31 20.58
N SER A 276 9.93 6.54 20.42
CA SER A 276 10.97 5.77 21.10
C SER A 276 10.86 5.86 22.62
N ARG A 277 10.55 7.04 23.17
CA ARG A 277 10.26 7.19 24.61
C ARG A 277 9.05 6.37 25.06
N SER A 278 8.01 6.33 24.23
CA SER A 278 6.81 5.52 24.51
C SER A 278 7.13 4.03 24.54
N ILE A 279 8.02 3.56 23.66
CA ILE A 279 8.51 2.17 23.64
C ILE A 279 9.33 1.86 24.90
N MET A 280 10.32 2.70 25.24
CA MET A 280 11.12 2.49 26.45
C MET A 280 10.24 2.44 27.71
N LYS A 281 9.26 3.35 27.82
CA LYS A 281 8.31 3.33 28.93
C LYS A 281 7.44 2.08 28.94
N LEU A 282 7.04 1.57 27.78
CA LEU A 282 6.29 0.32 27.67
C LEU A 282 7.11 -0.87 28.18
N LEU A 283 8.41 -0.93 27.89
CA LEU A 283 9.31 -1.97 28.39
C LEU A 283 9.45 -1.91 29.91
N GLU A 284 9.67 -0.72 30.48
CA GLU A 284 9.71 -0.53 31.95
C GLU A 284 8.40 -0.99 32.60
N LYS A 285 7.25 -0.62 32.03
CA LYS A 285 5.93 -0.98 32.58
C LYS A 285 5.59 -2.45 32.40
N HIS A 286 6.16 -3.14 31.41
CA HIS A 286 6.02 -4.58 31.27
C HIS A 286 6.64 -5.34 32.45
N GLU A 287 7.75 -4.83 33.00
CA GLU A 287 8.42 -5.43 34.17
C GLU A 287 7.75 -5.07 35.50
N GLU A 288 7.16 -3.87 35.60
CA GLU A 288 6.55 -3.35 36.83
C GLU A 288 5.12 -3.83 37.05
N LEU A 289 4.31 -3.90 35.98
CA LEU A 289 2.86 -4.04 36.10
C LEU A 289 2.38 -5.50 36.07
N THR A 290 1.21 -5.74 36.66
CA THR A 290 0.51 -7.01 36.48
C THR A 290 0.03 -7.16 35.04
N LYS A 291 -0.27 -8.39 34.61
CA LYS A 291 -0.79 -8.65 33.24
C LYS A 291 -2.04 -7.83 32.91
N THR A 292 -2.94 -7.65 33.88
CA THR A 292 -4.19 -6.89 33.70
C THR A 292 -3.90 -5.40 33.53
N ASP A 293 -3.09 -4.83 34.41
CA ASP A 293 -2.74 -3.41 34.36
C ASP A 293 -1.90 -3.09 33.12
N PHE A 294 -1.02 -4.01 32.72
CA PHE A 294 -0.24 -3.88 31.50
C PHE A 294 -1.11 -3.93 30.22
N ALA A 295 -2.18 -4.71 30.21
CA ALA A 295 -3.14 -4.72 29.11
C ALA A 295 -3.84 -3.36 28.95
N LEU A 296 -4.23 -2.74 30.08
CA LEU A 296 -4.79 -1.39 30.11
C LEU A 296 -3.76 -0.34 29.67
N TRP A 297 -2.50 -0.48 30.09
CA TRP A 297 -1.41 0.40 29.66
C TRP A 297 -1.18 0.33 28.15
N GLN A 298 -1.12 -0.86 27.58
CA GLN A 298 -1.02 -1.06 26.13
C GLN A 298 -2.19 -0.43 25.37
N GLN A 299 -3.42 -0.53 25.90
CA GLN A 299 -4.58 0.14 25.32
C GLN A 299 -4.42 1.66 25.36
N ALA A 300 -3.96 2.22 26.49
CA ALA A 300 -3.79 3.66 26.67
C ALA A 300 -2.73 4.24 25.74
N VAL A 301 -1.54 3.61 25.68
CA VAL A 301 -0.42 4.05 24.83
C VAL A 301 -0.68 3.75 23.35
N GLY A 302 -1.52 2.75 23.05
CA GLY A 302 -1.86 2.36 21.68
C GLY A 302 -0.82 1.45 21.03
N ILE A 303 0.08 0.85 21.80
CA ILE A 303 1.15 -0.04 21.32
C ILE A 303 0.95 -1.43 21.93
N VAL A 304 1.14 -2.47 21.13
CA VAL A 304 1.15 -3.87 21.55
C VAL A 304 2.61 -4.27 21.82
N TYR A 305 2.85 -4.82 23.00
CA TYR A 305 4.15 -5.39 23.33
C TYR A 305 4.33 -6.76 22.65
N GLN A 306 5.30 -6.82 21.73
CA GLN A 306 5.69 -8.01 20.99
C GLN A 306 7.21 -7.98 20.82
N PRO A 307 7.98 -8.77 21.59
CA PRO A 307 9.45 -8.68 21.57
C PRO A 307 10.08 -8.85 20.18
N GLU A 308 9.48 -9.66 19.31
CA GLU A 308 9.95 -9.96 17.96
C GLU A 308 9.51 -8.92 16.92
N SER A 309 8.83 -7.85 17.34
CA SER A 309 8.38 -6.77 16.45
C SER A 309 9.51 -5.79 16.12
N LEU A 310 9.49 -5.29 14.89
CA LEU A 310 10.41 -4.32 14.30
C LEU A 310 10.73 -3.14 15.23
N ILE A 311 9.73 -2.64 15.96
CA ILE A 311 9.89 -1.44 16.79
C ILE A 311 10.68 -1.70 18.08
N PHE A 312 10.81 -2.95 18.50
CA PHE A 312 11.60 -3.34 19.67
C PHE A 312 13.01 -3.83 19.29
N ASP A 313 13.33 -3.86 18.00
CA ASP A 313 14.60 -4.37 17.51
C ASP A 313 15.71 -3.30 17.62
N PRO A 314 16.73 -3.51 18.48
CA PRO A 314 17.76 -2.51 18.71
C PRO A 314 18.65 -2.27 17.49
N GLU A 315 18.82 -3.25 16.60
CA GLU A 315 19.65 -3.10 15.40
C GLU A 315 18.98 -2.22 14.34
N LEU A 316 17.66 -2.06 14.42
CA LEU A 316 16.86 -1.31 13.45
C LEU A 316 16.39 0.05 13.97
N CYS A 317 16.68 0.41 15.22
CA CYS A 317 16.20 1.67 15.83
C CYS A 317 16.65 2.93 15.07
N THR A 318 17.78 2.88 14.37
CA THR A 318 18.29 4.00 13.55
C THR A 318 17.75 3.97 12.12
N VAL A 319 17.25 2.81 11.67
CA VAL A 319 16.77 2.56 10.30
C VAL A 319 15.26 2.77 10.21
N ALA A 320 14.50 2.10 11.07
CA ALA A 320 13.04 2.16 11.13
C ALA A 320 12.60 3.29 12.07
N LYS A 321 12.02 4.33 11.48
CA LYS A 321 11.52 5.53 12.15
C LYS A 321 10.03 5.69 11.86
N PRO A 322 9.15 5.04 12.64
CA PRO A 322 7.75 4.86 12.28
C PRO A 322 6.96 6.14 12.09
N VAL A 323 7.34 7.24 12.76
CA VAL A 323 6.61 8.51 12.66
C VAL A 323 7.05 9.28 11.41
N SER A 324 8.36 9.43 11.19
CA SER A 324 8.87 10.19 10.03
C SER A 324 8.82 9.41 8.70
N GLN A 325 8.79 8.08 8.75
CA GLN A 325 8.70 7.22 7.57
C GLN A 325 7.26 6.73 7.31
N TRP A 326 6.26 7.28 7.99
CA TRP A 326 4.88 6.91 7.77
C TRP A 326 4.36 7.42 6.42
N LEU A 327 4.02 6.50 5.50
CA LEU A 327 3.36 6.87 4.25
C LEU A 327 2.09 6.03 4.05
N HIS A 328 0.95 6.71 4.00
CA HIS A 328 -0.31 6.03 3.73
C HIS A 328 -0.49 5.73 2.24
N ASP A 329 -1.00 4.54 1.95
CA ASP A 329 -1.67 4.29 0.69
C ASP A 329 -2.87 5.24 0.60
N TRP A 330 -2.70 6.25 -0.24
CA TRP A 330 -3.66 7.32 -0.44
C TRP A 330 -4.99 6.79 -1.00
N MET A 331 -4.96 5.75 -1.87
CA MET A 331 -6.18 5.20 -2.47
C MET A 331 -7.02 4.53 -1.39
N HIS A 332 -6.39 3.72 -0.54
CA HIS A 332 -7.07 3.09 0.59
C HIS A 332 -7.57 4.13 1.59
N ALA A 333 -6.71 5.05 2.01
CA ALA A 333 -7.05 6.07 3.01
C ALA A 333 -8.15 7.04 2.54
N PHE A 334 -8.19 7.37 1.25
CA PHE A 334 -9.11 8.37 0.71
C PHE A 334 -10.36 7.74 0.09
N PHE A 335 -10.20 6.69 -0.72
CA PHE A 335 -11.27 6.14 -1.57
C PHE A 335 -11.78 4.75 -1.19
N VAL A 336 -11.11 3.94 -0.37
CA VAL A 336 -11.63 2.61 0.01
C VAL A 336 -12.28 2.70 1.39
N LYS A 337 -13.57 3.09 1.44
CA LYS A 337 -14.25 3.47 2.69
C LYS A 337 -13.47 4.54 3.47
N GLY A 338 -12.75 5.38 2.73
CA GLY A 338 -11.87 6.40 3.27
C GLY A 338 -12.57 7.74 3.47
N ILE A 339 -11.75 8.78 3.64
CA ILE A 339 -12.18 10.16 3.96
C ILE A 339 -13.16 10.69 2.89
N TRP A 340 -12.92 10.41 1.62
CA TRP A 340 -13.77 10.93 0.56
C TRP A 340 -15.18 10.34 0.60
N MET A 341 -15.31 9.03 0.79
CA MET A 341 -16.62 8.36 0.83
C MET A 341 -17.42 8.69 2.10
N ASN A 342 -16.76 8.60 3.26
CA ASN A 342 -17.43 8.72 4.56
C ASN A 342 -17.68 10.17 4.94
N THR A 343 -16.71 11.04 4.70
CA THR A 343 -16.76 12.43 5.19
C THR A 343 -17.16 13.36 4.06
N CYS A 344 -16.40 13.39 2.96
CA CYS A 344 -16.62 14.39 1.92
C CYS A 344 -17.95 14.17 1.20
N MET A 345 -18.17 12.99 0.64
CA MET A 345 -19.34 12.70 -0.17
C MET A 345 -20.59 12.60 0.70
N GLN A 346 -20.61 11.70 1.69
CA GLN A 346 -21.81 11.44 2.47
C GLN A 346 -22.31 12.67 3.25
N LEU A 347 -21.43 13.42 3.93
CA LEU A 347 -21.85 14.60 4.68
C LEU A 347 -22.27 15.75 3.76
N THR A 348 -21.57 15.95 2.64
CA THR A 348 -21.95 16.97 1.65
C THR A 348 -23.31 16.65 1.03
N MET A 349 -23.56 15.39 0.66
CA MET A 349 -24.86 14.97 0.12
C MET A 349 -25.99 15.26 1.13
N LYS A 350 -25.81 14.87 2.40
CA LYS A 350 -26.79 15.14 3.47
C LYS A 350 -27.02 16.64 3.68
N ALA A 351 -25.94 17.43 3.70
CA ALA A 351 -26.03 18.88 3.88
C ALA A 351 -26.73 19.56 2.70
N ALA A 352 -26.42 19.16 1.46
CA ALA A 352 -27.04 19.69 0.26
C ALA A 352 -28.53 19.35 0.16
N GLU A 353 -28.95 18.11 0.46
CA GLU A 353 -30.38 17.74 0.52
C GLU A 353 -31.13 18.60 1.53
N LYS A 354 -30.55 18.78 2.73
CA LYS A 354 -31.15 19.61 3.78
C LYS A 354 -31.23 21.09 3.38
N GLY A 355 -30.19 21.63 2.77
CA GLY A 355 -30.11 23.03 2.38
C GLY A 355 -31.00 23.40 1.20
N LEU A 356 -31.12 22.51 0.21
CA LEU A 356 -31.94 22.74 -0.98
C LEU A 356 -33.42 22.37 -0.79
N GLY A 357 -33.72 21.49 0.17
CA GLY A 357 -35.06 20.92 0.33
C GLY A 357 -35.49 20.05 -0.87
N GLN A 358 -34.53 19.56 -1.65
CA GLN A 358 -34.74 18.78 -2.88
C GLN A 358 -33.96 17.47 -2.83
N ASP A 359 -34.34 16.53 -3.70
CA ASP A 359 -33.62 15.27 -3.87
C ASP A 359 -32.28 15.49 -4.59
N PHE A 360 -31.23 15.75 -3.81
CA PHE A 360 -29.90 16.02 -4.32
C PHE A 360 -29.26 14.79 -4.99
N TYR A 361 -29.68 13.57 -4.64
CA TYR A 361 -29.28 12.37 -5.37
C TYR A 361 -29.73 12.42 -6.83
N LYS A 362 -30.98 12.83 -7.08
CA LYS A 362 -31.49 12.98 -8.44
C LYS A 362 -30.72 14.05 -9.22
N ILE A 363 -30.44 15.20 -8.60
CA ILE A 363 -29.63 16.26 -9.21
C ILE A 363 -28.25 15.74 -9.60
N CYS A 364 -27.60 14.97 -8.72
CA CYS A 364 -26.30 14.36 -9.03
C CYS A 364 -26.39 13.37 -10.18
N ALA A 365 -27.44 12.53 -10.23
CA ALA A 365 -27.66 11.58 -11.32
C ALA A 365 -27.78 12.30 -12.67
N ASP A 366 -28.67 13.29 -12.74
CA ASP A 366 -28.95 14.07 -13.95
C ASP A 366 -27.73 14.87 -14.41
N TYR A 367 -26.93 15.39 -13.46
CA TYR A 367 -25.69 16.10 -13.77
C TYR A 367 -24.63 15.16 -14.33
N VAL A 368 -24.39 14.03 -13.68
CA VAL A 368 -23.36 13.06 -14.09
C VAL A 368 -23.66 12.43 -15.45
N GLU A 369 -24.93 12.24 -15.78
CA GLU A 369 -25.35 11.70 -17.09
C GLU A 369 -24.99 12.61 -18.27
N GLN A 370 -24.77 13.92 -18.04
CA GLN A 370 -24.34 14.86 -19.07
C GLN A 370 -22.85 14.78 -19.40
N TRP A 371 -22.06 14.05 -18.61
CA TRP A 371 -20.61 13.95 -18.81
C TRP A 371 -20.23 12.77 -19.70
N ILE A 372 -19.38 13.04 -20.68
CA ILE A 372 -18.77 12.02 -21.54
C ILE A 372 -17.43 11.60 -20.94
N LEU A 373 -17.34 10.35 -20.46
CA LEU A 373 -16.11 9.81 -19.89
C LEU A 373 -15.14 9.31 -20.99
N PRO A 374 -13.81 9.34 -20.74
CA PRO A 374 -12.84 8.70 -21.62
C PRO A 374 -13.15 7.21 -21.83
N ARG A 375 -12.83 6.67 -23.02
CA ARG A 375 -13.08 5.25 -23.33
C ARG A 375 -12.44 4.28 -22.34
N SER A 376 -11.29 4.65 -21.76
CA SER A 376 -10.58 3.88 -20.74
C SER A 376 -11.29 3.84 -19.38
N LYS A 377 -12.34 4.64 -19.19
CA LYS A 377 -13.12 4.80 -17.95
C LYS A 377 -14.63 4.67 -18.24
N SER A 378 -15.03 3.68 -19.06
CA SER A 378 -16.42 3.43 -19.47
C SER A 378 -17.30 2.87 -18.34
N GLN A 379 -17.40 3.60 -17.22
CA GLN A 379 -18.23 3.26 -16.07
C GLN A 379 -19.53 4.06 -16.12
N ASN A 380 -20.65 3.43 -15.80
CA ASN A 380 -21.91 4.15 -15.68
C ASN A 380 -22.03 4.74 -14.26
N LEU A 381 -21.51 5.95 -14.09
CA LEU A 381 -21.47 6.64 -12.79
C LEU A 381 -22.86 7.09 -12.32
N ALA A 382 -23.81 7.35 -13.23
CA ALA A 382 -25.18 7.72 -12.85
C ALA A 382 -25.88 6.63 -12.01
N LYS A 383 -25.50 5.34 -12.20
CA LYS A 383 -26.02 4.23 -11.38
C LYS A 383 -25.70 4.36 -9.88
N LEU A 384 -24.67 5.13 -9.51
CA LEU A 384 -24.31 5.40 -8.12
C LEU A 384 -25.37 6.24 -7.39
N PHE A 385 -26.23 6.94 -8.13
CA PHE A 385 -27.23 7.85 -7.60
C PHE A 385 -28.67 7.32 -7.67
N THR A 386 -28.85 6.03 -7.91
CA THR A 386 -30.18 5.40 -7.93
C THR A 386 -30.85 5.38 -6.55
N ALA A 387 -32.18 5.32 -6.49
CA ALA A 387 -32.92 5.22 -5.22
C ALA A 387 -32.47 4.02 -4.36
N LYS A 388 -32.16 2.88 -4.99
CA LYS A 388 -31.58 1.71 -4.29
C LYS A 388 -30.24 2.02 -3.64
N ARG A 389 -29.37 2.80 -4.31
CA ARG A 389 -28.07 3.22 -3.77
C ARG A 389 -28.23 4.25 -2.66
N LYS A 390 -29.17 5.20 -2.82
CA LYS A 390 -29.51 6.18 -1.78
C LYS A 390 -29.85 5.50 -0.46
N GLU A 391 -30.75 4.52 -0.49
CA GLU A 391 -31.10 3.77 0.73
C GLU A 391 -29.92 2.97 1.27
N ALA A 392 -29.19 2.27 0.40
CA ALA A 392 -28.01 1.49 0.82
C ALA A 392 -26.89 2.35 1.44
N ASN A 393 -26.73 3.60 1.00
CA ASN A 393 -25.78 4.57 1.55
C ASN A 393 -26.27 5.15 2.88
N LYS A 394 -27.58 5.40 2.97
CA LYS A 394 -28.22 5.86 4.21
C LYS A 394 -28.05 4.84 5.33
N SER A 395 -28.37 3.56 5.08
CA SER A 395 -28.25 2.51 6.11
C SER A 395 -26.81 2.23 6.55
N ALA A 396 -25.83 2.51 5.70
CA ALA A 396 -24.42 2.26 6.01
C ALA A 396 -23.66 3.51 6.47
N GLU A 397 -24.33 4.66 6.52
CA GLU A 397 -23.75 5.95 6.86
C GLU A 397 -22.49 6.31 6.04
N THR A 398 -22.40 5.80 4.81
CA THR A 398 -21.26 6.00 3.90
C THR A 398 -21.72 5.97 2.44
N PHE A 399 -21.00 6.68 1.56
CA PHE A 399 -21.24 6.60 0.13
C PHE A 399 -20.56 5.36 -0.48
N LYS A 400 -21.36 4.32 -0.80
CA LYS A 400 -20.85 3.05 -1.31
C LYS A 400 -20.51 3.11 -2.80
N CYS A 401 -19.22 3.14 -3.12
CA CYS A 401 -18.70 2.83 -4.46
C CYS A 401 -17.35 2.12 -4.38
N THR A 402 -16.80 1.72 -5.52
CA THR A 402 -15.41 1.23 -5.64
C THR A 402 -14.44 2.40 -5.74
N ALA A 403 -13.15 2.18 -5.46
CA ALA A 403 -12.13 3.23 -5.61
C ALA A 403 -12.06 3.78 -7.04
N SER A 404 -12.24 2.93 -8.06
CA SER A 404 -12.26 3.38 -9.46
C SER A 404 -13.47 4.25 -9.79
N GLU A 405 -14.65 3.92 -9.24
CA GLU A 405 -15.86 4.72 -9.42
C GLU A 405 -15.71 6.07 -8.71
N ALA A 406 -15.16 6.08 -7.49
CA ALA A 406 -14.86 7.30 -6.74
C ALA A 406 -13.89 8.21 -7.50
N LEU A 407 -12.82 7.64 -8.07
CA LEU A 407 -11.84 8.38 -8.87
C LEU A 407 -12.45 9.04 -10.10
N ALA A 408 -13.36 8.35 -10.79
CA ALA A 408 -14.03 8.90 -11.97
C ALA A 408 -15.09 9.96 -11.58
N LEU A 409 -15.75 9.78 -10.43
CA LEU A 409 -16.79 10.68 -9.94
C LEU A 409 -16.24 11.95 -9.29
N TYR A 410 -15.09 11.88 -8.62
CA TYR A 410 -14.47 12.99 -7.89
C TYR A 410 -14.41 14.33 -8.67
N PRO A 411 -13.84 14.39 -9.90
CA PRO A 411 -13.76 15.65 -10.63
C PRO A 411 -15.14 16.18 -11.05
N ILE A 412 -16.06 15.29 -11.43
CA ILE A 412 -17.42 15.67 -11.84
C ILE A 412 -18.20 16.24 -10.66
N PHE A 413 -18.13 15.56 -9.51
CA PHE A 413 -18.78 16.02 -8.29
C PHE A 413 -18.21 17.36 -7.82
N THR A 414 -16.89 17.54 -7.90
CA THR A 414 -16.23 18.82 -7.59
C THR A 414 -16.75 19.93 -8.52
N CYS A 415 -16.90 19.66 -9.82
CA CYS A 415 -17.46 20.60 -10.78
C CYS A 415 -18.91 21.00 -10.43
N LEU A 416 -19.75 20.05 -10.02
CA LEU A 416 -21.10 20.31 -9.53
C LEU A 416 -21.10 21.22 -8.29
N LEU A 417 -20.23 20.93 -7.31
CA LEU A 417 -20.14 21.73 -6.09
C LEU A 417 -19.72 23.17 -6.38
N VAL A 418 -18.64 23.36 -7.16
CA VAL A 418 -18.03 24.67 -7.40
C VAL A 418 -18.84 25.51 -8.38
N ASN A 419 -19.34 24.92 -9.46
CA ASN A 419 -19.96 25.68 -10.55
C ASN A 419 -21.48 25.78 -10.42
N VAL A 420 -22.12 24.95 -9.60
CA VAL A 420 -23.60 24.94 -9.45
C VAL A 420 -23.99 25.29 -8.02
N LEU A 421 -23.56 24.50 -7.03
CA LEU A 421 -24.04 24.67 -5.65
C LEU A 421 -23.50 25.92 -4.96
N GLN A 422 -22.21 26.21 -5.11
CA GLN A 422 -21.61 27.39 -4.48
C GLN A 422 -22.22 28.70 -5.00
N PRO A 423 -22.42 28.90 -6.32
CA PRO A 423 -23.15 30.06 -6.84
C PRO A 423 -24.61 30.13 -6.35
N LEU A 424 -25.33 29.00 -6.32
CA LEU A 424 -26.70 28.95 -5.81
C LEU A 424 -26.78 29.41 -4.34
N GLY A 425 -25.86 28.93 -3.50
CA GLY A 425 -25.76 29.33 -2.09
C GLY A 425 -25.52 30.84 -1.92
N ASN A 426 -24.67 31.44 -2.76
CA ASN A 426 -24.39 32.87 -2.73
C ASN A 426 -25.60 33.72 -3.18
N THR A 427 -26.41 33.22 -4.12
CA THR A 427 -27.56 33.97 -4.65
C THR A 427 -28.82 33.90 -3.78
N MET A 428 -29.00 32.82 -3.01
CA MET A 428 -30.23 32.61 -2.22
C MET A 428 -30.24 33.31 -0.85
N GLY A 429 -29.18 34.02 -0.46
CA GLY A 429 -29.10 34.70 0.85
C GLY A 429 -29.28 33.74 2.04
N ALA A 430 -29.25 32.43 1.80
CA ALA A 430 -29.33 31.44 2.84
C ALA A 430 -28.08 31.59 3.69
N ASN A 431 -28.25 31.54 5.01
CA ASN A 431 -27.21 31.23 5.98
C ASN A 431 -26.66 29.80 5.78
N LEU A 432 -26.31 29.44 4.54
CA LEU A 432 -25.20 28.55 4.26
C LEU A 432 -23.94 29.36 4.59
N GLN A 433 -23.77 29.69 5.87
CA GLN A 433 -22.43 29.77 6.43
C GLN A 433 -21.86 28.37 6.27
N TYR A 434 -21.34 28.10 5.07
CA TYR A 434 -20.23 27.20 4.92
C TYR A 434 -19.09 27.86 5.70
N GLU A 435 -19.12 27.78 7.05
CA GLU A 435 -17.87 27.69 7.77
C GLU A 435 -17.05 26.62 7.04
N PRO A 436 -15.78 26.88 6.72
CA PRO A 436 -15.05 26.19 5.67
C PRO A 436 -14.81 24.71 6.01
N PHE A 437 -15.85 23.90 5.87
CA PHE A 437 -15.84 22.52 5.44
C PHE A 437 -15.84 22.43 3.91
N VAL A 438 -15.70 23.58 3.23
CA VAL A 438 -14.81 23.60 2.06
C VAL A 438 -13.46 23.19 2.62
N ILE A 439 -13.15 21.89 2.51
CA ILE A 439 -11.76 21.47 2.45
C ILE A 439 -11.20 22.35 1.34
N THR A 440 -10.57 23.45 1.75
CA THR A 440 -9.69 24.19 0.89
C THR A 440 -8.51 23.23 0.79
N LEU A 441 -8.70 22.18 -0.02
CA LEU A 441 -7.63 21.49 -0.70
C LEU A 441 -6.99 22.63 -1.46
N LYS A 442 -6.05 23.33 -0.81
CA LYS A 442 -5.27 24.37 -1.46
C LYS A 442 -4.75 23.69 -2.70
N TYR A 443 -5.28 24.13 -3.84
CA TYR A 443 -4.98 23.59 -5.16
C TYR A 443 -3.46 23.55 -5.36
N GLU A 444 -2.70 24.43 -4.71
CA GLU A 444 -1.24 24.51 -4.78
C GLU A 444 -0.50 23.30 -4.19
N PHE A 445 -0.97 22.69 -3.09
CA PHE A 445 -0.28 21.51 -2.53
C PHE A 445 -0.60 20.23 -3.33
N TYR A 446 -1.79 20.17 -3.93
CA TYR A 446 -2.24 19.02 -4.73
C TYR A 446 -1.82 19.08 -6.20
N TYR A 447 -1.65 20.26 -6.81
CA TYR A 447 -1.17 20.35 -8.20
C TYR A 447 0.34 20.16 -8.33
N GLN A 448 1.16 20.67 -7.40
CA GLN A 448 2.61 20.48 -7.47
C GLN A 448 3.05 19.04 -7.19
N TYR A 449 2.23 18.25 -6.47
CA TYR A 449 2.58 16.87 -6.10
C TYR A 449 1.63 15.78 -6.61
N PHE A 450 0.45 16.07 -7.17
CA PHE A 450 -0.54 15.01 -7.47
C PHE A 450 -1.32 15.13 -8.79
N CYS A 451 -1.41 16.29 -9.47
CA CYS A 451 -2.08 16.39 -10.78
C CYS A 451 -1.19 16.11 -12.01
N VAL A 452 0.12 15.92 -11.84
CA VAL A 452 0.99 15.39 -12.92
C VAL A 452 0.90 13.86 -13.03
N TYR A 453 0.06 13.21 -12.22
CA TYR A 453 0.10 11.75 -12.00
C TYR A 453 -0.87 10.96 -12.88
N TYR A 454 -1.75 11.62 -13.64
CA TYR A 454 -2.58 10.99 -14.66
C TYR A 454 -2.89 11.98 -15.79
N CYS A 455 -1.92 12.15 -16.70
CA CYS A 455 -2.14 12.35 -18.14
C CYS A 455 -1.04 11.57 -18.88
#